data_AF-A0A1S6HXI7-F1
#
_entry.id   AF-A0A1S6HXI7-F1
#
_cell.length_a   1.000
_cell.length_b   1.000
_cell.length_c   1.000
_cell.angle_alpha   90.00
_cell.angle_beta   90.00
_cell.angle_gamma   90.00
#
_symmetry.space_group_name_H-M   'P 1'
#
loop_
_entity.id
_entity.type
_entity.pdbx_description
1 polymer ?
#
loop_
_entity_poly.entity_id
_entity_poly.type
_entity_poly.pdbx_seq_one_letter_code
_entity_poly.pdbx_strand_id
1 'polypeptide(L)'
;MTEIDTITLSEPLLWLNRDKQKRVATSMTRALNGAPHINQVPIAAGLTIVLGTSDTWITRTEFEEVQQHSFLSFIEFTLVIDGQSFQVIWDHSQGAAVTGTNLFEEFGGHEDLTDATFRFLTV
;
A
#
# COMPACT_ATOMS: atom_id res chain seq x y z
N MET A 1 6.78 7.24 -10.38
CA MET A 1 7.73 7.45 -9.25
C MET A 1 6.95 7.20 -7.98
N THR A 2 7.57 6.51 -7.03
CA THR A 2 6.97 6.20 -5.72
C THR A 2 7.82 6.80 -4.62
N GLU A 3 7.19 7.55 -3.72
CA GLU A 3 7.84 8.18 -2.58
C GLU A 3 7.07 7.82 -1.30
N ILE A 4 7.79 7.32 -0.31
CA ILE A 4 7.26 6.90 0.99
C ILE A 4 7.86 7.84 2.03
N ASP A 5 7.08 8.83 2.44
CA ASP A 5 7.53 9.94 3.27
C ASP A 5 8.72 10.68 2.64
N THR A 6 9.94 10.43 3.11
CA THR A 6 11.19 11.02 2.59
C THR A 6 12.01 10.04 1.74
N ILE A 7 11.56 8.79 1.61
CA ILE A 7 12.24 7.72 0.87
C ILE A 7 11.74 7.72 -0.57
N THR A 8 12.62 8.07 -1.51
CA THR A 8 12.32 7.97 -2.94
C THR A 8 12.84 6.65 -3.48
N LEU A 9 11.96 5.86 -4.08
CA LEU A 9 12.34 4.61 -4.73
C LEU A 9 12.79 4.87 -6.17
N SER A 10 13.87 4.20 -6.57
CA SER A 10 14.42 4.23 -7.92
C SER A 10 13.42 3.73 -8.96
N GLU A 11 12.72 2.65 -8.65
CA GLU A 11 11.70 2.04 -9.50
C GLU A 11 10.28 2.33 -8.98
N PRO A 12 9.30 2.59 -9.86
CA PRO A 12 7.91 2.77 -9.46
C PRO A 12 7.30 1.44 -9.00
N LEU A 13 6.51 1.48 -7.93
CA LEU A 13 5.76 0.33 -7.44
C LEU A 13 4.37 0.26 -8.06
N LEU A 14 3.90 -0.96 -8.33
CA LEU A 14 2.57 -1.22 -8.85
C LEU A 14 1.54 -1.22 -7.73
N TRP A 15 0.41 -0.54 -7.94
CA TRP A 15 -0.72 -0.56 -7.02
C TRP A 15 -1.60 -1.81 -7.23
N LEU A 16 -1.26 -2.88 -6.50
CA LEU A 16 -1.80 -4.23 -6.68
C LEU A 16 -3.31 -4.36 -6.41
N ASN A 17 -3.87 -3.51 -5.55
CA ASN A 17 -5.28 -3.58 -5.15
C ASN A 17 -6.13 -2.38 -5.56
N ARG A 18 -5.64 -1.51 -6.46
CA ARG A 18 -6.30 -0.25 -6.86
C ARG A 18 -7.78 -0.41 -7.19
N ASP A 19 -8.11 -1.37 -8.06
CA ASP A 19 -9.47 -1.56 -8.58
C ASP A 19 -10.33 -2.50 -7.71
N LYS A 20 -9.74 -3.10 -6.68
CA LYS A 20 -10.44 -4.03 -5.76
C LYS A 20 -10.96 -3.35 -4.50
N GLN A 21 -10.69 -2.06 -4.33
CA GLN A 21 -11.11 -1.30 -3.16
C GLN A 21 -12.61 -1.02 -3.15
N LYS A 22 -13.28 -1.39 -2.06
CA LYS A 22 -14.65 -0.94 -1.80
C LYS A 22 -14.62 0.53 -1.40
N ARG A 23 -15.06 1.42 -2.29
CA ARG A 23 -15.08 2.88 -2.07
C ARG A 23 -16.43 3.43 -1.57
N VAL A 24 -17.47 2.60 -1.60
CA VAL A 24 -18.82 3.00 -1.20
C VAL A 24 -19.41 1.97 -0.24
N ALA A 25 -19.82 2.43 0.94
CA ALA A 25 -20.66 1.65 1.83
C ALA A 25 -22.11 1.75 1.34
N THR A 26 -22.81 0.61 1.25
CA THR A 26 -24.22 0.56 0.84
C THR A 26 -24.99 -0.27 1.85
N SER A 27 -26.13 0.25 2.30
CA SER A 27 -27.12 -0.51 3.05
C SER A 27 -28.47 -0.46 2.33
N MET A 28 -29.21 -1.55 2.40
CA MET A 28 -30.53 -1.68 1.80
C MET A 28 -31.51 -2.13 2.89
N THR A 29 -32.59 -1.38 3.05
CA THR A 29 -33.74 -1.79 3.85
C THR A 29 -34.99 -1.77 2.97
N ARG A 30 -36.07 -2.41 3.44
CA ARG A 30 -37.38 -2.36 2.75
C ARG A 30 -38.36 -1.59 3.60
N ALA A 31 -39.12 -0.72 2.96
CA ALA A 31 -40.27 -0.08 3.59
C ALA A 31 -41.43 -1.07 3.76
N LEU A 32 -42.44 -0.69 4.55
CA LEU A 32 -43.64 -1.52 4.80
C LEU A 32 -44.42 -1.87 3.52
N ASN A 33 -44.27 -1.08 2.46
CA ASN A 33 -44.85 -1.32 1.13
C ASN A 33 -43.95 -2.15 0.20
N GLY A 34 -42.84 -2.69 0.72
CA GLY A 34 -41.86 -3.48 -0.06
C GLY A 34 -40.87 -2.66 -0.90
N ALA A 35 -41.00 -1.33 -0.93
CA ALA A 35 -40.10 -0.47 -1.68
C ALA A 35 -38.67 -0.52 -1.11
N PRO A 36 -37.64 -0.60 -1.97
CA PRO A 36 -36.25 -0.58 -1.52
C PRO A 36 -35.84 0.83 -1.09
N HIS A 37 -35.25 0.93 0.09
CA HIS A 37 -34.57 2.13 0.57
C HIS A 37 -33.06 1.83 0.60
N ILE A 38 -32.32 2.50 -0.28
CA ILE A 38 -30.87 2.32 -0.44
C ILE A 38 -30.18 3.55 0.12
N ASN A 39 -29.27 3.35 1.07
CA ASN A 39 -28.38 4.41 1.56
C ASN A 39 -26.95 4.12 1.11
N GLN A 40 -26.27 5.13 0.58
CA GLN A 40 -24.90 5.03 0.09
C GLN A 40 -24.06 6.15 0.68
N VAL A 41 -22.88 5.80 1.19
CA VAL A 41 -21.93 6.75 1.77
C VAL A 41 -20.53 6.44 1.23
N PRO A 42 -19.78 7.45 0.75
CA PRO A 42 -18.39 7.24 0.33
C PRO A 42 -17.51 6.90 1.55
N ILE A 43 -16.59 5.96 1.35
CA ILE A 43 -15.56 5.62 2.35
C ILE A 43 -14.39 6.57 2.13
N ALA A 44 -14.22 7.54 3.04
CA ALA A 44 -13.19 8.58 2.91
C ALA A 44 -11.81 8.15 3.45
N ALA A 45 -11.78 7.25 4.43
CA ALA A 45 -10.57 6.82 5.13
C ALA A 45 -10.60 5.31 5.44
N GLY A 46 -9.46 4.75 5.84
CA GLY A 46 -9.29 3.33 6.14
C GLY A 46 -9.22 2.44 4.91
N LEU A 47 -8.91 2.99 3.73
CA LEU A 47 -8.71 2.20 2.53
C LEU A 47 -7.30 1.62 2.52
N THR A 48 -7.19 0.29 2.40
CA THR A 48 -5.88 -0.36 2.29
C THR A 48 -5.26 -0.08 0.92
N ILE A 49 -4.05 0.46 0.86
CA ILE A 49 -3.23 0.56 -0.34
C ILE A 49 -2.18 -0.54 -0.27
N VAL A 50 -2.09 -1.38 -1.30
CA VAL A 50 -1.05 -2.40 -1.43
C VAL A 50 -0.21 -2.07 -2.65
N LEU A 51 1.06 -1.80 -2.40
CA LEU A 51 2.07 -1.58 -3.42
C LEU A 51 2.99 -2.79 -3.51
N GLY A 52 3.47 -3.12 -4.69
CA GLY A 52 4.48 -4.15 -4.84
C GLY A 52 5.21 -4.08 -6.17
N THR A 53 6.28 -4.85 -6.27
CA THR A 53 7.16 -4.88 -7.43
C THR A 53 6.58 -5.70 -8.59
N SER A 54 5.82 -6.78 -8.32
CA SER A 54 5.12 -7.63 -9.32
C SER A 54 6.02 -8.22 -10.41
N ASP A 55 6.46 -7.39 -11.38
CA ASP A 55 7.36 -7.76 -12.48
C ASP A 55 8.68 -6.94 -12.44
N THR A 56 8.85 -6.07 -11.44
CA THR A 56 10.05 -5.27 -11.19
C THR A 56 10.75 -5.72 -9.90
N TRP A 57 11.70 -4.94 -9.42
CA TRP A 57 12.42 -5.16 -8.17
C TRP A 57 12.90 -3.82 -7.62
N ILE A 58 13.24 -3.80 -6.34
CA ILE A 58 13.98 -2.71 -5.70
C ILE A 58 15.31 -3.22 -5.17
N THR A 59 16.26 -2.32 -4.93
CA THR A 59 17.51 -2.69 -4.29
C THR A 59 17.26 -3.14 -2.86
N ARG A 60 18.14 -4.00 -2.34
CA ARG A 60 18.09 -4.44 -0.95
C ARG A 60 18.18 -3.29 0.04
N THR A 61 19.00 -2.28 -0.25
CA THR A 61 19.15 -1.09 0.59
C THR A 61 17.84 -0.31 0.67
N GLU A 62 17.18 -0.03 -0.45
CA GLU A 62 15.87 0.63 -0.44
C GLU A 62 14.82 -0.17 0.33
N PHE A 63 14.81 -1.50 0.17
CA PHE A 63 13.92 -2.36 0.93
C PHE A 63 14.14 -2.23 2.44
N GLU A 64 15.40 -2.25 2.88
CA GLU A 64 15.77 -2.15 4.29
C GLU A 64 15.45 -0.77 4.87
N GLU A 65 15.64 0.30 4.10
CA GLU A 65 15.23 1.66 4.49
C GLU A 65 13.72 1.76 4.71
N VAL A 66 12.92 1.26 3.76
CA VAL A 66 11.46 1.27 3.89
C VAL A 66 10.99 0.36 5.03
N GLN A 67 11.64 -0.80 5.21
CA GLN A 67 11.35 -1.70 6.32
C GLN A 67 11.68 -1.04 7.67
N GLN A 68 12.82 -0.37 7.79
CA GLN A 68 13.19 0.36 9.00
C GLN A 68 12.21 1.50 9.28
N HIS A 69 11.79 2.25 8.25
CA HIS A 69 10.75 3.27 8.38
C HIS A 69 9.44 2.68 8.91
N SER A 70 9.03 1.49 8.42
CA SER A 70 7.86 0.77 8.94
C SER A 70 7.94 0.40 10.42
N PHE A 71 9.15 0.18 10.95
CA PHE A 71 9.32 -0.17 12.37
C PHE A 71 9.37 1.04 13.30
N LEU A 72 9.63 2.25 12.77
CA LEU A 72 9.85 3.44 13.57
C LEU A 72 8.72 4.47 13.45
N SER A 73 7.98 4.48 12.32
CA SER A 73 6.95 5.46 12.04
C SER A 73 5.56 4.96 12.46
N PHE A 74 5.04 5.53 13.54
CA PHE A 74 3.71 5.21 14.10
C PHE A 74 2.67 6.32 13.89
N ILE A 75 3.01 7.35 13.12
CA ILE A 75 2.15 8.48 12.78
C ILE A 75 1.84 8.50 11.29
N GLU A 76 0.89 9.34 10.88
CA GLU A 76 0.60 9.55 9.47
C GLU A 76 1.78 10.18 8.73
N PHE A 77 1.97 9.75 7.49
CA PHE A 77 2.98 10.29 6.57
C PHE A 77 2.42 10.32 5.15
N THR A 78 3.12 11.03 4.27
CA THR A 78 2.70 11.19 2.87
C THR A 78 3.25 10.05 2.02
N LEU A 79 2.36 9.41 1.28
CA LEU A 79 2.68 8.45 0.23
C LEU A 79 2.39 9.09 -1.13
N VAL A 80 3.39 9.14 -2.01
CA VAL A 80 3.22 9.63 -3.39
C VAL A 80 3.33 8.46 -4.35
N ILE A 81 2.32 8.28 -5.19
CA ILE A 81 2.29 7.27 -6.26
C ILE A 81 1.88 7.97 -7.54
N ASP A 82 2.74 7.96 -8.56
CA ASP A 82 2.46 8.55 -9.88
C ASP A 82 1.95 10.00 -9.81
N GLY A 83 2.52 10.79 -8.89
CA GLY A 83 2.19 12.19 -8.66
C GLY A 83 0.91 12.42 -7.84
N GLN A 84 0.26 11.35 -7.35
CA GLN A 84 -0.86 11.45 -6.42
C GLN A 84 -0.38 11.27 -4.98
N SER A 85 -0.73 12.21 -4.11
CA SER A 85 -0.38 12.16 -2.68
C SER A 85 -1.54 11.60 -1.85
N PHE A 86 -1.21 10.73 -0.89
CA PHE A 86 -2.12 10.13 0.07
C PHE A 86 -1.55 10.31 1.48
N GLN A 87 -2.40 10.65 2.44
CA GLN A 87 -2.05 10.54 3.86
C GLN A 87 -2.32 9.12 4.31
N VAL A 88 -1.30 8.46 4.83
CA VAL A 88 -1.36 7.04 5.18
C VAL A 88 -0.62 6.73 6.47
N ILE A 89 -0.92 5.56 7.03
CA ILE A 89 -0.12 4.87 8.05
C ILE A 89 0.26 3.48 7.54
N TRP A 90 1.25 2.86 8.19
CA TRP A 90 1.60 1.47 7.93
C TRP A 90 0.49 0.50 8.38
N ASP A 91 0.13 -0.46 7.52
CA ASP A 91 -0.87 -1.48 7.84
C ASP A 91 -0.24 -2.78 8.34
N HIS A 92 -0.20 -2.92 9.66
CA HIS A 92 0.29 -4.13 10.34
C HIS A 92 -0.82 -5.13 10.70
N SER A 93 -2.06 -4.92 10.24
CA SER A 93 -3.22 -5.73 10.68
C SER A 93 -3.17 -7.19 10.22
N GLN A 94 -2.41 -7.50 9.17
CA GLN A 94 -2.25 -8.83 8.58
C GLN A 94 -0.77 -9.28 8.60
N GLY A 95 -0.02 -8.89 9.64
CA GLY A 95 1.43 -9.15 9.77
C GLY A 95 2.28 -7.93 9.40
N ALA A 96 3.55 -8.13 9.05
CA ALA A 96 4.46 -7.03 8.71
C ALA A 96 3.90 -6.19 7.54
N ALA A 97 3.90 -4.85 7.66
CA ALA A 97 3.44 -3.96 6.61
C ALA A 97 4.38 -3.96 5.40
N VAL A 98 5.65 -4.31 5.61
CA VAL A 98 6.69 -4.44 4.60
C VAL A 98 7.16 -5.89 4.58
N THR A 99 7.03 -6.55 3.42
CA THR A 99 7.45 -7.93 3.20
C THR A 99 8.24 -8.01 1.91
N GLY A 100 9.26 -8.86 1.85
CA GLY A 100 10.00 -9.07 0.62
C GLY A 100 10.77 -10.37 0.60
N THR A 101 11.12 -10.81 -0.61
CA THR A 101 11.94 -12.00 -0.87
C THR A 101 13.10 -11.61 -1.76
N ASN A 102 14.29 -12.11 -1.47
CA ASN A 102 15.45 -11.91 -2.32
C ASN A 102 15.24 -12.67 -3.63
N LEU A 103 15.39 -11.99 -4.77
CA LEU A 103 15.27 -12.60 -6.10
C LEU A 103 16.54 -13.35 -6.49
N PHE A 104 17.69 -12.88 -6.02
CA PHE A 104 18.98 -13.49 -6.24
C PHE A 104 19.70 -13.58 -4.89
N GLU A 105 20.38 -14.70 -4.64
CA GLU A 105 21.40 -14.78 -3.61
C GLU A 105 22.70 -14.23 -4.20
N GLU A 106 23.42 -13.41 -3.45
CA GLU A 106 24.66 -12.74 -3.89
C GLU A 106 25.63 -13.75 -4.54
N PHE A 107 25.73 -13.72 -5.88
CA PHE A 107 26.68 -14.54 -6.63
C PHE A 107 27.43 -13.65 -7.62
N GLY A 108 28.69 -13.34 -7.32
CA GLY A 108 29.57 -12.63 -8.26
C GLY A 108 29.47 -11.09 -8.28
N GLY A 109 28.96 -10.46 -7.22
CA GLY A 109 29.00 -8.99 -7.05
C GLY A 109 27.89 -8.21 -7.76
N HIS A 110 26.74 -8.86 -8.03
CA HIS A 110 25.52 -8.16 -8.43
C HIS A 110 24.79 -7.61 -7.20
N GLU A 111 24.16 -6.44 -7.33
CA GLU A 111 23.34 -5.87 -6.25
C GLU A 111 22.18 -6.81 -5.89
N ASP A 112 21.96 -7.00 -4.59
CA ASP A 112 20.83 -7.78 -4.11
C ASP A 112 19.51 -7.09 -4.50
N LEU A 113 18.66 -7.83 -5.20
CA LEU A 113 17.35 -7.37 -5.65
C LEU A 113 16.26 -8.03 -4.81
N THR A 114 15.28 -7.22 -4.40
CA THR A 114 14.18 -7.66 -3.56
C THR A 114 12.85 -7.49 -4.28
N ASP A 115 12.07 -8.58 -4.37
CA ASP A 115 10.65 -8.51 -4.67
C ASP A 115 9.91 -8.16 -3.38
N ALA A 116 9.31 -6.97 -3.34
CA ALA A 116 8.75 -6.38 -2.14
C ALA A 116 7.26 -6.07 -2.29
N THR A 117 6.55 -6.15 -1.17
CA THR A 117 5.16 -5.74 -1.03
C THR A 117 5.01 -4.89 0.22
N PHE A 118 4.31 -3.77 0.08
CA PHE A 118 4.09 -2.76 1.11
C PHE A 118 2.59 -2.52 1.29
N ARG A 119 2.14 -2.38 2.54
CA ARG A 119 0.74 -2.17 2.90
C ARG A 119 0.55 -0.92 3.74
N PHE A 120 -0.42 -0.11 3.34
CA PHE A 120 -0.77 1.15 3.97
C PHE A 120 -2.27 1.25 4.21
N LEU A 121 -2.69 2.09 5.15
CA LEU A 121 -4.08 2.50 5.35
C LEU A 121 -4.21 4.01 5.18
N THR A 122 -5.18 4.45 4.38
CA THR A 122 -5.46 5.89 4.24
C THR A 122 -6.07 6.47 5.52
N VAL A 123 -5.71 7.70 5.84
CA VAL A 123 -6.24 8.46 7.00
C VAL A 123 -7.19 9.56 6.54
#